data_AF-A0A161XI17-F1
#
_entry.id   AF-A0A161XI17-F1
#
_cell.length_a   1.000
_cell.length_b   1.000
_cell.length_c   1.000
_cell.angle_alpha   90.00
_cell.angle_beta   90.00
_cell.angle_gamma   90.00
#
_symmetry.space_group_name_H-M   'P 1'
#
loop_
_entity.id
_entity.type
_entity.pdbx_description
1 polymer ?
#
loop_
_entity_poly.entity_id
_entity_poly.type
_entity_poly.pdbx_seq_one_letter_code
_entity_poly.pdbx_strand_id
1 'polypeptide(L)'
;MVSSLHSLLLVFFLFILFCAPYISAQPTADADTDFSCSSDSPDSCETYLSFRARSPDYVNVGSISDLFGVSRLSIAKANNLSSEDELLKPNQLLLVPIECNCNGSRYFSNVTYQIKKDDSFYFVSITAFENLTNFLLVQDMNPTLVPNKLEIGDEVVFPLLCRCPNKALRDRGIKYLITYVWQPADDISSVSSMFKASPADVLVENNYRNFTAALCLPVLIPVSELPELVQADPFPSGPRSARQRHILSAIVGTIVAFFICMLFSLVVYIHRLCRKKMMLERNLSNSEYVDIIKMKKTAIDEKFELKAIPEKLLPGVSGYLDKPIIYDEKVIMEATKNLSDRYRIGGSVYRALINGKVFAVKKFHDVTEELKILQRVNHANLVKLIGISTDNAGNCFLVYEYAENYSLDKWLFPESLSSSCSVAPLTWTQRLNIALDVANGLHYMHEHSRPSIVHGDLQTSNILLNSKFKAKICNFSTARPATCSLLLEADVFAFGILLFELLSGRKGMEANEKGEIVWKEIRGVLETGKDIEEGLALWIDKSLESFYPIGGALILANLAAVCTAEKSSARPSMTEIVFNLSFLTQSTSEMDERSWAEPEESLRHVSPVVGR
;
A
#
# COMPACT_ATOMS: atom_id res chain seq x y z
N MET A 1 -44.74 19.88 -20.80
CA MET A 1 -43.30 19.97 -20.47
C MET A 1 -42.98 20.10 -18.98
N VAL A 2 -43.92 20.49 -18.11
CA VAL A 2 -43.66 20.63 -16.65
C VAL A 2 -43.80 19.30 -15.87
N SER A 3 -44.53 18.32 -16.40
CA SER A 3 -44.72 17.00 -15.78
C SER A 3 -43.51 16.06 -15.91
N SER A 4 -42.68 16.20 -16.94
CA SER A 4 -41.46 15.40 -17.13
C SER A 4 -40.35 15.80 -16.15
N LEU A 5 -40.25 17.09 -15.84
CA LEU A 5 -39.26 17.62 -14.90
C LEU A 5 -39.53 17.18 -13.46
N HIS A 6 -40.81 17.07 -13.06
CA HIS A 6 -41.19 16.55 -11.75
C HIS A 6 -40.95 15.04 -11.63
N SER A 7 -41.12 14.27 -12.71
CA SER A 7 -40.82 12.84 -12.69
C SER A 7 -39.31 12.56 -12.66
N LEU A 8 -38.49 13.40 -13.29
CA LEU A 8 -37.03 13.30 -13.23
C LEU A 8 -36.48 13.72 -11.86
N LEU A 9 -37.04 14.76 -11.24
CA LEU A 9 -36.70 15.20 -9.89
C LEU A 9 -37.13 14.18 -8.82
N LEU A 10 -38.24 13.47 -9.01
CA LEU A 10 -38.65 12.39 -8.10
C LEU A 10 -37.74 11.16 -8.21
N VAL A 11 -37.28 10.81 -9.42
CA VAL A 11 -36.31 9.73 -9.64
C VAL A 11 -34.94 10.11 -9.04
N PHE A 12 -34.55 11.38 -9.12
CA PHE A 12 -33.32 11.89 -8.49
C PHE A 12 -33.41 11.94 -6.95
N PHE A 13 -34.57 12.28 -6.39
CA PHE A 13 -34.79 12.24 -4.93
C PHE A 13 -34.88 10.81 -4.38
N LEU A 14 -35.45 9.86 -5.13
CA LEU A 14 -35.44 8.44 -4.80
C LEU A 14 -34.03 7.84 -4.90
N PHE A 15 -33.18 8.32 -5.82
CA PHE A 15 -31.78 7.91 -5.92
C PHE A 15 -30.93 8.48 -4.76
N ILE A 16 -31.19 9.72 -4.32
CA ILE A 16 -30.54 10.30 -3.14
C ILE A 16 -31.00 9.62 -1.84
N LEU A 17 -32.23 9.10 -1.76
CA LEU A 17 -32.68 8.27 -0.63
C LEU A 17 -32.06 6.86 -0.63
N PHE A 18 -31.59 6.35 -1.78
CA PHE A 18 -30.82 5.11 -1.88
C PHE A 18 -29.29 5.31 -1.74
N CYS A 19 -28.80 6.56 -1.76
CA CYS A 19 -27.38 6.90 -1.58
C CYS A 19 -27.07 7.79 -0.37
N ALA A 20 -28.07 8.14 0.46
CA ALA A 20 -27.80 8.56 1.82
C ALA A 20 -27.31 7.32 2.59
N PRO A 21 -26.17 7.36 3.30
CA PRO A 21 -25.90 6.34 4.28
C PRO A 21 -27.05 6.41 5.28
N TYR A 22 -27.92 5.41 5.27
CA TYR A 22 -28.65 5.07 6.47
C TYR A 22 -27.59 5.04 7.55
N ILE A 23 -27.76 5.90 8.55
CA ILE A 23 -27.13 5.77 9.86
C ILE A 23 -27.74 4.50 10.46
N SER A 24 -27.40 3.36 9.88
CA SER A 24 -27.29 2.11 10.60
C SER A 24 -26.09 2.31 11.49
N ALA A 25 -26.28 2.05 12.79
CA ALA A 25 -25.20 1.99 13.75
C ALA A 25 -23.97 1.35 13.06
N GLN A 26 -22.86 2.09 13.06
CA GLN A 26 -21.59 1.55 12.60
C GLN A 26 -21.40 0.21 13.31
N PRO A 27 -21.20 -0.91 12.59
CA PRO A 27 -20.57 -2.07 13.20
C PRO A 27 -19.26 -1.55 13.79
N THR A 28 -19.01 -1.88 15.05
CA THR A 28 -17.77 -1.53 15.74
C THR A 28 -16.58 -1.79 14.83
N ALA A 29 -15.62 -0.87 14.81
CA ALA A 29 -14.45 -0.83 13.92
C ALA A 29 -13.45 -2.01 14.08
N ASP A 30 -13.89 -3.14 14.65
CA ASP A 30 -13.09 -4.26 15.13
C ASP A 30 -13.71 -5.65 14.86
N ALA A 31 -14.75 -5.75 14.03
CA ALA A 31 -15.34 -7.04 13.70
C ALA A 31 -14.44 -7.86 12.74
N ASP A 32 -13.34 -8.42 13.27
CA ASP A 32 -12.57 -9.47 12.60
C ASP A 32 -13.26 -10.83 12.77
N THR A 33 -12.87 -11.81 11.97
CA THR A 33 -13.36 -13.18 12.14
C THR A 33 -12.88 -13.72 13.48
N ASP A 34 -13.82 -14.19 14.30
CA ASP A 34 -13.53 -14.69 15.63
C ASP A 34 -13.05 -16.15 15.57
N PHE A 35 -11.80 -16.38 15.99
CA PHE A 35 -11.20 -17.71 16.15
C PHE A 35 -11.03 -18.10 17.62
N SER A 36 -11.73 -17.41 18.53
CA SER A 36 -11.64 -17.66 19.97
C SER A 36 -12.35 -18.93 20.39
N CYS A 37 -11.85 -19.53 21.47
CA CYS A 37 -12.51 -20.65 22.11
C CYS A 37 -13.89 -20.23 22.66
N SER A 38 -14.85 -21.14 22.58
CA SER A 38 -16.19 -20.96 23.12
C SER A 38 -16.54 -22.16 23.99
N SER A 39 -17.15 -21.92 25.14
CA SER A 39 -17.66 -22.97 26.04
C SER A 39 -18.73 -23.84 25.39
N ASP A 40 -19.39 -23.34 24.34
CA ASP A 40 -20.46 -24.04 23.62
C ASP A 40 -19.94 -24.86 22.42
N SER A 41 -18.63 -24.82 22.17
CA SER A 41 -17.92 -25.58 21.15
C SER A 41 -17.04 -26.66 21.79
N PRO A 42 -16.78 -27.79 21.10
CA PRO A 42 -15.88 -28.82 21.60
C PRO A 42 -14.43 -28.35 21.56
N ASP A 43 -13.61 -28.82 22.50
CA ASP A 43 -12.19 -28.47 22.56
C ASP A 43 -11.40 -28.91 21.32
N SER A 44 -11.87 -29.92 20.60
CA SER A 44 -11.34 -30.29 19.29
C SER A 44 -12.39 -30.78 18.30
N CYS A 45 -12.08 -30.66 17.01
CA CYS A 45 -12.90 -31.15 15.92
C CYS A 45 -12.07 -31.36 14.64
N GLU A 46 -12.55 -32.24 13.76
CA GLU A 46 -12.08 -32.28 12.37
C GLU A 46 -12.69 -31.12 11.59
N THR A 47 -11.87 -30.38 10.85
CA THR A 47 -12.32 -29.35 9.92
C THR A 47 -11.33 -29.22 8.75
N TYR A 48 -11.54 -28.26 7.86
CA TYR A 48 -10.76 -28.11 6.64
C TYR A 48 -10.23 -26.69 6.48
N LEU A 49 -9.00 -26.59 5.98
CA LEU A 49 -8.43 -25.34 5.46
C LEU A 49 -8.56 -25.33 3.95
N SER A 50 -8.82 -24.16 3.37
CA SER A 50 -8.72 -23.99 1.93
C SER A 50 -7.28 -23.64 1.55
N PHE A 51 -6.72 -24.30 0.55
CA PHE A 51 -5.36 -24.05 0.08
C PHE A 51 -5.31 -24.01 -1.45
N ARG A 52 -4.59 -23.05 -2.03
CA ARG A 52 -4.42 -22.96 -3.49
C ARG A 52 -3.06 -23.51 -3.91
N ALA A 53 -3.07 -24.43 -4.88
CA ALA A 53 -1.85 -24.97 -5.46
C ALA A 53 -1.03 -23.87 -6.14
N ARG A 54 0.21 -23.65 -5.68
CA ARG A 54 1.12 -22.62 -6.23
C ARG A 54 2.35 -23.24 -6.88
N SER A 55 2.66 -22.75 -8.09
CA SER A 55 3.92 -23.08 -8.77
C SER A 55 5.05 -22.16 -8.27
N PRO A 56 6.28 -22.68 -8.05
CA PRO A 56 6.74 -24.04 -8.34
C PRO A 56 6.62 -25.04 -7.17
N ASP A 57 6.46 -24.55 -5.93
CA ASP A 57 6.72 -25.37 -4.73
C ASP A 57 5.59 -26.32 -4.34
N TYR A 58 4.32 -25.97 -4.61
CA TYR A 58 3.13 -26.67 -4.14
C TYR A 58 2.21 -27.08 -5.30
N VAL A 59 2.77 -27.80 -6.27
CA VAL A 59 2.10 -28.21 -7.52
C VAL A 59 1.55 -29.64 -7.52
N ASN A 60 1.77 -30.40 -6.44
CA ASN A 60 1.28 -31.76 -6.28
C ASN A 60 0.82 -32.03 -4.84
N VAL A 61 -0.05 -33.02 -4.66
CA VAL A 61 -0.62 -33.38 -3.35
C VAL A 61 0.46 -33.75 -2.33
N GLY A 62 1.58 -34.34 -2.78
CA GLY A 62 2.70 -34.71 -1.91
C GLY A 62 3.35 -33.51 -1.22
N SER A 63 3.70 -32.47 -1.99
CA SER A 63 4.28 -31.23 -1.46
C SER A 63 3.37 -30.52 -0.45
N ILE A 64 2.04 -30.59 -0.66
CA ILE A 64 1.04 -30.01 0.24
C ILE A 64 0.89 -30.88 1.50
N SER A 65 0.85 -32.20 1.33
CA SER A 65 0.85 -33.18 2.43
C SER A 65 2.04 -32.98 3.36
N ASP A 66 3.25 -32.80 2.80
CA ASP A 66 4.47 -32.54 3.56
C ASP A 66 4.42 -31.18 4.26
N LEU A 67 3.87 -30.14 3.61
CA LEU A 67 3.73 -28.81 4.19
C LEU A 67 2.81 -28.79 5.42
N PHE A 68 1.65 -29.45 5.35
CA PHE A 68 0.64 -29.43 6.41
C PHE A 68 0.79 -30.58 7.42
N GLY A 69 1.66 -31.57 7.14
CA GLY A 69 1.82 -32.76 7.97
C GLY A 69 0.60 -33.68 7.95
N VAL A 70 -0.14 -33.72 6.84
CA VAL A 70 -1.39 -34.49 6.68
C VAL A 70 -1.23 -35.58 5.62
N SER A 71 -2.09 -36.59 5.62
CA SER A 71 -1.98 -37.69 4.64
C SER A 71 -2.37 -37.26 3.21
N ARG A 72 -1.60 -37.71 2.21
CA ARG A 72 -1.93 -37.53 0.78
C ARG A 72 -3.31 -38.11 0.46
N LEU A 73 -3.60 -39.30 0.99
CA LEU A 73 -4.88 -39.97 0.81
C LEU A 73 -6.05 -39.16 1.38
N SER A 74 -5.88 -38.49 2.53
CA SER A 74 -6.96 -37.68 3.11
C SER A 74 -7.20 -36.41 2.29
N ILE A 75 -6.16 -35.76 1.77
CA ILE A 75 -6.30 -34.64 0.83
C ILE A 75 -7.01 -35.11 -0.45
N ALA A 76 -6.56 -36.22 -1.04
CA ALA A 76 -7.15 -36.75 -2.28
C ALA A 76 -8.64 -37.08 -2.10
N LYS A 77 -9.02 -37.72 -0.99
CA LYS A 77 -10.42 -38.02 -0.65
C LYS A 77 -11.26 -36.76 -0.44
N ALA A 78 -10.75 -35.77 0.31
CA ALA A 78 -11.47 -34.53 0.58
C ALA A 78 -11.77 -33.71 -0.69
N ASN A 79 -10.99 -33.92 -1.75
CA ASN A 79 -11.07 -33.19 -3.01
C ASN A 79 -11.54 -34.03 -4.20
N ASN A 80 -11.98 -35.27 -3.98
CA ASN A 80 -12.39 -36.20 -5.03
C ASN A 80 -11.34 -36.38 -6.15
N LEU A 81 -10.05 -36.41 -5.80
CA LEU A 81 -8.96 -36.64 -6.76
C LEU A 81 -8.90 -38.12 -7.17
N SER A 82 -8.49 -38.37 -8.42
CA SER A 82 -8.44 -39.72 -8.98
C SER A 82 -7.25 -40.53 -8.46
N SER A 83 -6.17 -39.85 -8.04
CA SER A 83 -4.97 -40.48 -7.48
C SER A 83 -4.22 -39.56 -6.53
N GLU A 84 -3.39 -40.12 -5.65
CA GLU A 84 -2.53 -39.36 -4.72
C GLU A 84 -1.39 -38.59 -5.42
N ASP A 85 -1.07 -38.96 -6.66
CA ASP A 85 0.00 -38.35 -7.46
C ASP A 85 -0.54 -37.45 -8.59
N GLU A 86 -1.83 -37.11 -8.54
CA GLU A 86 -2.45 -36.24 -9.54
C GLU A 86 -1.79 -34.84 -9.53
N LEU A 87 -1.40 -34.38 -10.72
CA LEU A 87 -0.84 -33.04 -10.89
C LEU A 87 -1.95 -32.00 -10.73
N LEU A 88 -1.71 -31.02 -9.86
CA LEU A 88 -2.67 -29.98 -9.57
C LEU A 88 -2.56 -28.88 -10.62
N LYS A 89 -3.70 -28.34 -11.05
CA LYS A 89 -3.75 -27.17 -11.91
C LYS A 89 -3.26 -25.94 -11.10
N PRO A 90 -2.55 -24.99 -11.72
CA PRO A 90 -2.18 -23.75 -11.02
C PRO A 90 -3.41 -23.03 -10.44
N ASN A 91 -3.30 -22.57 -9.19
CA ASN A 91 -4.38 -21.95 -8.41
C ASN A 91 -5.59 -22.84 -8.13
N GLN A 92 -5.45 -24.18 -8.24
CA GLN A 92 -6.47 -25.12 -7.81
C GLN A 92 -6.71 -25.04 -6.32
N LEU A 93 -7.96 -24.71 -5.95
CA LEU A 93 -8.40 -24.67 -4.57
C LEU A 93 -8.65 -26.10 -4.09
N LEU A 94 -8.07 -26.42 -2.94
CA LEU A 94 -8.15 -27.72 -2.29
C LEU A 94 -8.60 -27.55 -0.84
N LEU A 95 -9.27 -28.57 -0.32
CA LEU A 95 -9.57 -28.75 1.08
C LEU A 95 -8.48 -29.60 1.73
N VAL A 96 -7.79 -29.05 2.73
CA VAL A 96 -6.78 -29.74 3.51
C VAL A 96 -7.41 -30.12 4.86
N PRO A 97 -7.62 -31.41 5.16
CA PRO A 97 -8.20 -31.84 6.42
C PRO A 97 -7.23 -31.59 7.58
N ILE A 98 -7.71 -30.99 8.65
CA ILE A 98 -6.92 -30.67 9.86
C ILE A 98 -7.67 -31.08 11.12
N GLU A 99 -6.92 -31.32 12.18
CA GLU A 99 -7.45 -31.38 13.53
C GLU A 99 -7.35 -29.98 14.15
N CYS A 100 -8.49 -29.40 14.50
CA CYS A 100 -8.56 -28.09 15.13
C CYS A 100 -8.65 -28.25 16.64
N ASN A 101 -7.80 -27.58 17.40
CA ASN A 101 -7.74 -27.69 18.86
C ASN A 101 -7.80 -26.31 19.53
N CYS A 102 -8.57 -26.20 20.61
CA CYS A 102 -8.61 -25.05 21.49
C CYS A 102 -7.47 -25.10 22.51
N ASN A 103 -6.71 -24.02 22.66
CA ASN A 103 -5.66 -23.89 23.68
C ASN A 103 -6.11 -23.15 24.97
N GLY A 104 -7.42 -23.00 25.16
CA GLY A 104 -8.04 -22.20 26.22
C GLY A 104 -8.29 -20.74 25.86
N SER A 105 -7.72 -20.24 24.76
CA SER A 105 -7.98 -18.87 24.27
C SER A 105 -8.49 -18.86 22.83
N ARG A 106 -7.81 -19.57 21.93
CA ARG A 106 -8.10 -19.62 20.50
C ARG A 106 -7.92 -21.03 19.95
N TYR A 107 -8.57 -21.27 18.81
CA TYR A 107 -8.48 -22.51 18.05
C TYR A 107 -7.34 -22.44 17.03
N PHE A 108 -6.51 -23.47 17.00
CA PHE A 108 -5.43 -23.62 16.03
C PHE A 108 -5.24 -25.07 15.59
N SER A 109 -4.68 -25.24 14.40
CA SER A 109 -4.00 -26.46 13.97
C SER A 109 -2.52 -26.16 13.82
N ASN A 110 -1.68 -26.72 14.67
CA ASN A 110 -0.25 -26.44 14.66
C ASN A 110 0.46 -27.28 13.61
N VAL A 111 1.28 -26.62 12.78
CA VAL A 111 2.12 -27.26 11.77
C VAL A 111 3.57 -26.87 12.00
N THR A 112 4.50 -27.83 11.88
CA THR A 112 5.94 -27.55 12.02
C THR A 112 6.56 -27.35 10.64
N TYR A 113 7.29 -26.25 10.47
CA TYR A 113 7.97 -25.89 9.23
C TYR A 113 9.46 -25.69 9.48
N GLN A 114 10.30 -26.21 8.59
CA GLN A 114 11.75 -25.99 8.63
C GLN A 114 12.14 -24.76 7.82
N ILE A 115 12.71 -23.77 8.49
CA ILE A 115 13.13 -22.50 7.88
C ILE A 115 14.13 -22.72 6.75
N LYS A 116 13.84 -22.13 5.59
CA LYS A 116 14.72 -22.11 4.42
C LYS A 116 15.46 -20.78 4.33
N LYS A 117 16.34 -20.67 3.34
CA LYS A 117 17.06 -19.43 3.07
C LYS A 117 16.07 -18.29 2.78
N ASP A 118 16.31 -17.13 3.40
CA ASP A 118 15.52 -15.89 3.28
C ASP A 118 14.10 -15.97 3.87
N ASP A 119 13.75 -17.06 4.53
CA ASP A 119 12.49 -17.16 5.26
C ASP A 119 12.47 -16.25 6.49
N SER A 120 11.26 -15.79 6.79
CA SER A 120 10.91 -15.15 8.05
C SER A 120 9.53 -15.64 8.45
N PHE A 121 9.16 -15.50 9.73
CA PHE A 121 7.80 -15.83 10.18
C PHE A 121 6.74 -15.18 9.30
N TYR A 122 6.93 -13.90 8.96
CA TYR A 122 6.04 -13.17 8.06
C TYR A 122 6.02 -13.74 6.65
N PHE A 123 7.19 -13.94 6.03
CA PHE A 123 7.26 -14.40 4.65
C PHE A 123 6.59 -15.77 4.51
N VAL A 124 6.87 -16.71 5.40
CA VAL A 124 6.29 -18.06 5.38
C VAL A 124 4.79 -18.03 5.65
N SER A 125 4.29 -17.18 6.57
CA SER A 125 2.85 -17.03 6.82
C SER A 125 2.07 -16.60 5.57
N ILE A 126 2.59 -15.65 4.79
CA ILE A 126 1.87 -15.12 3.61
C ILE A 126 2.10 -15.93 2.33
N THR A 127 3.23 -16.66 2.25
CA THR A 127 3.60 -17.45 1.06
C THR A 127 3.24 -18.91 1.20
N ALA A 128 3.92 -19.65 2.08
CA ALA A 128 3.72 -21.08 2.26
C ALA A 128 2.33 -21.40 2.81
N PHE A 129 1.86 -20.64 3.81
CA PHE A 129 0.56 -20.86 4.44
C PHE A 129 -0.55 -19.93 3.94
N GLU A 130 -0.30 -19.15 2.89
CA GLU A 130 -1.30 -18.31 2.19
C GLU A 130 -2.18 -17.40 3.08
N ASN A 131 -1.66 -16.89 4.20
CA ASN A 131 -2.40 -16.13 5.23
C ASN A 131 -3.41 -16.94 6.07
N LEU A 132 -3.29 -18.28 6.12
CA LEU A 132 -4.01 -19.12 7.10
C LEU A 132 -3.53 -18.89 8.54
N THR A 133 -2.44 -18.14 8.73
CA THR A 133 -1.93 -17.67 10.00
C THR A 133 -1.33 -16.26 9.85
N ASN A 134 -0.99 -15.62 10.97
CA ASN A 134 -0.31 -14.33 11.01
C ASN A 134 1.00 -14.45 11.80
N PHE A 135 2.05 -13.77 11.34
CA PHE A 135 3.39 -13.81 11.93
C PHE A 135 3.45 -13.42 13.42
N LEU A 136 2.52 -12.57 13.88
CA LEU A 136 2.42 -12.24 15.31
C LEU A 136 2.08 -13.48 16.15
N LEU A 137 1.14 -14.29 15.66
CA LEU A 137 0.78 -15.56 16.32
C LEU A 137 1.92 -16.57 16.23
N VAL A 138 2.63 -16.61 15.10
CA VAL A 138 3.84 -17.45 14.95
C VAL A 138 4.90 -17.04 15.98
N GLN A 139 5.14 -15.74 16.17
CA GLN A 139 6.10 -15.26 17.15
C GLN A 139 5.68 -15.63 18.58
N ASP A 140 4.41 -15.47 18.93
CA ASP A 140 3.89 -15.82 20.26
C ASP A 140 3.98 -17.33 20.55
N MET A 141 3.80 -18.17 19.53
CA MET A 141 3.92 -19.63 19.63
C MET A 141 5.36 -20.14 19.66
N ASN A 142 6.34 -19.31 19.27
CA ASN A 142 7.76 -19.67 19.24
C ASN A 142 8.61 -18.69 20.05
N PRO A 143 8.39 -18.58 21.38
CA PRO A 143 9.01 -17.56 22.21
C PRO A 143 10.54 -17.70 22.35
N THR A 144 11.08 -18.89 22.04
CA THR A 144 12.52 -19.17 22.10
C THR A 144 13.27 -18.71 20.85
N LEU A 145 12.57 -18.49 19.74
CA LEU A 145 13.16 -18.10 18.46
C LEU A 145 13.11 -16.60 18.28
N VAL A 146 14.20 -16.03 17.77
CA VAL A 146 14.27 -14.59 17.48
C VAL A 146 14.01 -14.40 15.98
N PRO A 147 12.94 -13.69 15.56
CA PRO A 147 12.57 -13.55 14.14
C PRO A 147 13.68 -13.04 13.21
N ASN A 148 14.63 -12.27 13.75
CA ASN A 148 15.74 -11.69 13.00
C ASN A 148 17.04 -12.51 13.04
N LYS A 149 17.01 -13.71 13.65
CA LYS A 149 18.16 -14.61 13.79
C LYS A 149 17.78 -16.07 13.49
N LEU A 150 16.84 -16.26 12.57
CA LEU A 150 16.44 -17.60 12.14
C LEU A 150 17.57 -18.21 11.30
N GLU A 151 17.94 -19.46 11.61
CA GLU A 151 18.91 -20.26 10.88
C GLU A 151 18.20 -21.26 9.96
N ILE A 152 18.85 -21.64 8.86
CA ILE A 152 18.30 -22.63 7.94
C ILE A 152 18.20 -23.97 8.68
N GLY A 153 17.00 -24.56 8.67
CA GLY A 153 16.68 -25.80 9.37
C GLY A 153 16.03 -25.61 10.74
N ASP A 154 15.91 -24.37 11.24
CA ASP A 154 15.14 -24.10 12.46
C ASP A 154 13.70 -24.61 12.30
N GLU A 155 13.23 -25.38 13.28
CA GLU A 155 11.85 -25.87 13.32
C GLU A 155 10.96 -24.83 14.00
N VAL A 156 9.98 -24.34 13.25
CA VAL A 156 9.05 -23.29 13.69
C VAL A 156 7.63 -23.80 13.63
N VAL A 157 6.88 -23.59 14.71
CA VAL A 157 5.46 -23.94 14.78
C VAL A 157 4.61 -22.81 14.20
N PHE A 158 3.90 -23.08 13.11
CA PHE A 158 2.92 -22.17 12.52
C PHE A 158 1.51 -22.57 12.99
N PRO A 159 0.85 -21.74 13.83
CA PRO A 159 -0.52 -22.00 14.30
C PRO A 159 -1.54 -21.59 13.24
N LEU A 160 -2.09 -22.54 12.50
CA LEU A 160 -3.09 -22.26 11.46
C LEU A 160 -4.45 -22.01 12.11
N LEU A 161 -5.08 -20.89 11.74
CA LEU A 161 -6.37 -20.48 12.28
C LEU A 161 -7.46 -21.46 11.82
N CYS A 162 -8.28 -21.90 12.77
CA CYS A 162 -9.42 -22.79 12.53
C CYS A 162 -10.47 -22.55 13.62
N ARG A 163 -11.67 -23.15 13.49
CA ARG A 163 -12.67 -23.10 14.56
C ARG A 163 -13.57 -24.33 14.55
N CYS A 164 -14.05 -24.72 15.72
CA CYS A 164 -15.04 -25.77 15.87
C CYS A 164 -16.48 -25.24 15.93
N PRO A 165 -17.43 -25.86 15.19
CA PRO A 165 -18.82 -25.42 15.19
C PRO A 165 -19.42 -25.56 16.60
N ASN A 166 -20.11 -24.53 17.06
CA ASN A 166 -20.82 -24.55 18.34
C ASN A 166 -22.05 -25.48 18.29
N LYS A 167 -22.66 -25.72 19.45
CA LYS A 167 -23.84 -26.59 19.55
C LYS A 167 -25.00 -26.15 18.64
N ALA A 168 -25.31 -24.86 18.59
CA ALA A 168 -26.40 -24.34 17.78
C ALA A 168 -26.21 -24.60 16.26
N LEU A 169 -24.98 -24.49 15.76
CA LEU A 169 -24.63 -24.83 14.38
C LEU A 169 -24.80 -26.32 14.10
N ARG A 170 -24.32 -27.18 15.00
CA ARG A 170 -24.46 -28.64 14.88
C ARG A 170 -25.93 -29.06 14.89
N ASP A 171 -26.75 -28.44 15.74
CA ASP A 171 -28.19 -28.69 15.80
C ASP A 171 -28.92 -28.27 14.50
N ARG A 172 -28.36 -27.31 13.76
CA ARG A 172 -28.80 -26.90 12.40
C ARG A 172 -28.22 -27.76 11.28
N GLY A 173 -27.40 -28.77 11.60
CA GLY A 173 -26.78 -29.68 10.63
C GLY A 173 -25.48 -29.19 10.01
N ILE A 174 -24.90 -28.08 10.49
CA ILE A 174 -23.57 -27.63 10.08
C ILE A 174 -22.52 -28.53 10.72
N LYS A 175 -21.69 -29.17 9.89
CA LYS A 175 -20.67 -30.12 10.33
C LYS A 175 -19.28 -29.50 10.44
N TYR A 176 -18.95 -28.60 9.52
CA TYR A 176 -17.60 -28.03 9.42
C TYR A 176 -17.66 -26.51 9.31
N LEU A 177 -16.64 -25.86 9.87
CA LEU A 177 -16.32 -24.45 9.64
C LEU A 177 -15.01 -24.41 8.84
N ILE A 178 -15.13 -24.34 7.51
CA ILE A 178 -13.96 -24.34 6.63
C ILE A 178 -13.28 -22.97 6.74
N THR A 179 -11.97 -22.95 6.98
CA THR A 179 -11.22 -21.69 6.98
C THR A 179 -10.78 -21.37 5.55
N TYR A 180 -11.28 -20.24 5.03
CA TYR A 180 -11.05 -19.79 3.67
C TYR A 180 -10.35 -18.42 3.67
N VAL A 181 -9.32 -18.23 2.85
CA VAL A 181 -8.67 -16.92 2.71
C VAL A 181 -9.37 -16.12 1.63
N TRP A 182 -9.96 -14.99 1.99
CA TRP A 182 -10.76 -14.16 1.09
C TRP A 182 -9.92 -13.58 -0.05
N GLN A 183 -10.39 -13.73 -1.30
CA GLN A 183 -9.70 -13.30 -2.51
C GLN A 183 -10.27 -11.99 -3.07
N PRO A 184 -9.54 -11.29 -3.96
CA PRO A 184 -9.96 -9.98 -4.48
C PRO A 184 -11.22 -10.00 -5.34
N ALA A 185 -11.47 -11.11 -6.04
CA ALA A 185 -12.63 -11.28 -6.90
C ALA A 185 -13.82 -11.90 -6.16
N ASP A 186 -13.67 -12.19 -4.86
CA ASP A 186 -14.71 -12.85 -4.09
C ASP A 186 -15.79 -11.88 -3.65
N ASP A 187 -17.02 -12.37 -3.71
CA ASP A 187 -18.17 -11.77 -3.05
C ASP A 187 -18.90 -12.86 -2.25
N ILE A 188 -19.76 -12.45 -1.32
CA ILE A 188 -20.47 -13.40 -0.45
C ILE A 188 -21.27 -14.41 -1.26
N SER A 189 -21.89 -14.00 -2.37
CA SER A 189 -22.74 -14.89 -3.17
C SER A 189 -21.89 -15.91 -3.93
N SER A 190 -20.79 -15.48 -4.55
CA SER A 190 -19.89 -16.38 -5.29
C SER A 190 -19.21 -17.40 -4.36
N VAL A 191 -18.71 -16.97 -3.20
CA VAL A 191 -18.08 -17.87 -2.22
C VAL A 191 -19.11 -18.80 -1.59
N SER A 192 -20.29 -18.30 -1.21
CA SER A 192 -21.36 -19.15 -0.66
C SER A 192 -21.80 -20.22 -1.66
N SER A 193 -21.91 -19.87 -2.94
CA SER A 193 -22.19 -20.83 -4.01
C SER A 193 -21.08 -21.87 -4.16
N MET A 194 -19.81 -21.43 -4.18
CA MET A 194 -18.64 -22.31 -4.30
C MET A 194 -18.58 -23.37 -3.18
N PHE A 195 -18.90 -22.99 -1.95
CA PHE A 195 -18.87 -23.89 -0.80
C PHE A 195 -20.24 -24.55 -0.49
N LYS A 196 -21.29 -24.27 -1.28
CA LYS A 196 -22.67 -24.67 -0.98
C LYS A 196 -23.11 -24.24 0.45
N ALA A 197 -22.66 -23.07 0.88
CA ALA A 197 -22.93 -22.48 2.18
C ALA A 197 -24.08 -21.46 2.10
N SER A 198 -24.68 -21.15 3.25
CA SER A 198 -25.68 -20.08 3.38
C SER A 198 -24.99 -18.71 3.49
N PRO A 199 -25.32 -17.73 2.63
CA PRO A 199 -24.78 -16.37 2.73
C PRO A 199 -25.00 -15.73 4.11
N ALA A 200 -26.14 -16.00 4.74
CA ALA A 200 -26.47 -15.48 6.06
C ALA A 200 -25.57 -16.10 7.15
N ASP A 201 -25.27 -17.39 7.05
CA ASP A 201 -24.40 -18.05 8.02
C ASP A 201 -22.94 -17.63 7.83
N VAL A 202 -22.47 -17.44 6.60
CA VAL A 202 -21.15 -16.85 6.32
C VAL A 202 -21.02 -15.46 6.95
N LEU A 203 -22.04 -14.61 6.85
CA LEU A 203 -22.04 -13.30 7.50
C LEU A 203 -21.97 -13.41 9.03
N VAL A 204 -22.82 -14.25 9.64
CA VAL A 204 -22.90 -14.42 11.10
C VAL A 204 -21.60 -14.96 11.68
N GLU A 205 -21.04 -16.02 11.09
CA GLU A 205 -19.81 -16.67 11.59
C GLU A 205 -18.56 -15.78 11.43
N ASN A 206 -18.65 -14.75 10.59
CA ASN A 206 -17.60 -13.75 10.42
C ASN A 206 -17.99 -12.40 11.03
N ASN A 207 -18.86 -12.40 12.04
CA ASN A 207 -19.22 -11.21 12.82
C ASN A 207 -19.70 -10.02 11.97
N TYR A 208 -20.39 -10.30 10.86
CA TYR A 208 -20.85 -9.29 9.90
C TYR A 208 -19.73 -8.36 9.39
N ARG A 209 -18.49 -8.87 9.34
CA ARG A 209 -17.33 -8.10 8.91
C ARG A 209 -17.51 -7.50 7.51
N ASN A 210 -16.83 -6.38 7.27
CA ASN A 210 -16.69 -5.87 5.91
C ASN A 210 -15.73 -6.77 5.11
N PHE A 211 -16.27 -7.56 4.19
CA PHE A 211 -15.48 -8.49 3.37
C PHE A 211 -14.52 -7.79 2.40
N THR A 212 -14.75 -6.52 2.05
CA THR A 212 -13.75 -5.71 1.33
C THR A 212 -12.50 -5.46 2.18
N ALA A 213 -12.67 -5.29 3.49
CA ALA A 213 -11.55 -5.16 4.44
C ALA A 213 -10.92 -6.53 4.80
N ALA A 214 -11.63 -7.63 4.53
CA ALA A 214 -11.17 -9.00 4.73
C ALA A 214 -10.20 -9.50 3.64
N LEU A 215 -9.83 -8.66 2.67
CA LEU A 215 -8.96 -9.05 1.57
C LEU A 215 -7.66 -9.72 2.06
N CYS A 216 -7.41 -10.93 1.57
CA CYS A 216 -6.27 -11.77 1.94
C CYS A 216 -6.22 -12.14 3.44
N LEU A 217 -7.39 -12.18 4.12
CA LEU A 217 -7.54 -12.62 5.50
C LEU A 217 -8.40 -13.90 5.59
N PRO A 218 -8.16 -14.74 6.61
CA PRO A 218 -8.94 -15.96 6.82
C PRO A 218 -10.35 -15.64 7.36
N VAL A 219 -11.34 -16.32 6.80
CA VAL A 219 -12.76 -16.26 7.16
C VAL A 219 -13.31 -17.67 7.36
N LEU A 220 -14.42 -17.81 8.08
CA LEU A 220 -15.08 -19.09 8.35
C LEU A 220 -16.26 -19.31 7.40
N ILE A 221 -16.30 -20.46 6.73
CA ILE A 221 -17.38 -20.86 5.83
C ILE A 221 -18.11 -22.06 6.43
N PRO A 222 -19.32 -21.87 6.99
CA PRO A 222 -20.11 -22.96 7.58
C PRO A 222 -20.73 -23.84 6.52
N VAL A 223 -20.45 -25.15 6.58
CA VAL A 223 -20.97 -26.14 5.62
C VAL A 223 -21.54 -27.37 6.31
N SER A 224 -22.63 -27.91 5.76
CA SER A 224 -23.25 -29.16 6.22
C SER A 224 -22.57 -30.40 5.64
N GLU A 225 -21.97 -30.27 4.46
CA GLU A 225 -21.29 -31.32 3.71
C GLU A 225 -20.10 -30.71 2.95
N LEU A 226 -19.12 -31.54 2.57
CA LEU A 226 -17.96 -31.05 1.82
C LEU A 226 -18.38 -30.63 0.40
N PRO A 227 -17.99 -29.44 -0.07
CA PRO A 227 -18.30 -29.02 -1.42
C PRO A 227 -17.45 -29.78 -2.44
N GLU A 228 -18.04 -30.02 -3.61
CA GLU A 228 -17.28 -30.44 -4.79
C GLU A 228 -16.67 -29.19 -5.42
N LEU A 229 -15.40 -28.93 -5.12
CA LEU A 229 -14.68 -27.78 -5.67
C LEU A 229 -14.35 -28.02 -7.15
N VAL A 230 -15.32 -27.75 -8.03
CA VAL A 230 -15.11 -27.80 -9.48
C VAL A 230 -14.38 -26.52 -9.90
N GLN A 231 -13.17 -26.65 -10.44
CA GLN A 231 -12.53 -25.52 -11.10
C GLN A 231 -13.31 -25.13 -12.35
N ALA A 232 -13.65 -23.85 -12.47
CA ALA A 232 -14.09 -23.31 -13.75
C ALA A 232 -12.95 -23.46 -14.76
N ASP A 233 -13.16 -24.25 -15.83
CA ASP A 233 -12.23 -24.28 -16.95
C ASP A 233 -12.12 -22.86 -17.53
N PRO A 234 -10.91 -22.37 -17.85
CA PRO A 234 -10.76 -21.13 -18.57
C PRO A 234 -11.26 -21.31 -20.01
N PHE A 235 -12.53 -20.95 -20.23
CA PHE A 235 -13.25 -20.87 -21.50
C PHE A 235 -13.41 -22.18 -22.32
N PRO A 236 -14.63 -22.48 -22.82
CA PRO A 236 -14.79 -23.50 -23.85
C PRO A 236 -14.20 -22.99 -25.17
N SER A 237 -13.03 -23.49 -25.55
CA SER A 237 -12.54 -23.36 -26.92
C SER A 237 -13.40 -24.24 -27.83
N GLY A 238 -14.47 -23.66 -28.37
CA GLY A 238 -15.26 -24.30 -29.43
C GLY A 238 -14.36 -24.69 -30.62
N PRO A 239 -14.73 -25.73 -31.40
CA PRO A 239 -13.89 -26.23 -32.47
C PRO A 239 -13.80 -25.18 -33.59
N ARG A 240 -12.69 -24.45 -33.66
CA ARG A 240 -12.43 -23.48 -34.73
C ARG A 240 -12.08 -24.23 -36.01
N SER A 241 -12.88 -24.04 -37.05
CA SER A 241 -12.71 -24.65 -38.37
C SER A 241 -11.31 -24.37 -38.96
N ALA A 242 -10.79 -25.33 -39.73
CA ALA A 242 -9.44 -25.31 -40.32
C ALA A 242 -9.09 -24.02 -41.09
N ARG A 243 -10.08 -23.24 -41.54
CA ARG A 243 -9.91 -21.95 -42.23
C ARG A 243 -9.34 -20.85 -41.32
N GLN A 244 -9.58 -20.93 -40.00
CA GLN A 244 -9.14 -19.91 -39.04
C GLN A 244 -7.65 -20.01 -38.68
N ARG A 245 -7.04 -21.20 -38.82
CA ARG A 245 -5.60 -21.42 -38.57
C ARG A 245 -4.71 -20.75 -39.62
N HIS A 246 -5.18 -20.67 -40.87
CA HIS A 246 -4.45 -19.98 -41.95
C HIS A 246 -4.50 -18.45 -41.82
N ILE A 247 -5.60 -17.90 -41.29
CA ILE A 247 -5.73 -16.46 -41.03
C ILE A 247 -4.85 -16.06 -39.84
N LEU A 248 -4.82 -16.87 -38.78
CA LEU A 248 -3.99 -16.57 -37.60
C LEU A 248 -2.49 -16.67 -37.89
N SER A 249 -2.06 -17.66 -38.69
CA SER A 249 -0.65 -17.77 -39.11
C SER A 249 -0.20 -16.62 -40.01
N ALA A 250 -1.09 -16.11 -40.88
CA ALA A 250 -0.80 -14.92 -41.69
C ALA A 250 -0.65 -13.65 -40.84
N ILE A 251 -1.49 -13.48 -39.80
CA ILE A 251 -1.43 -12.32 -38.89
C ILE A 251 -0.17 -12.35 -38.01
N VAL A 252 0.22 -13.53 -37.52
CA VAL A 252 1.47 -13.66 -36.74
C VAL A 252 2.69 -13.40 -37.61
N GLY A 253 2.68 -13.84 -38.88
CA GLY A 253 3.75 -13.57 -39.84
C GLY A 253 3.96 -12.08 -40.12
N THR A 254 2.88 -11.32 -40.28
CA THR A 254 2.97 -9.85 -40.49
C THR A 254 3.45 -9.11 -39.25
N ILE A 255 3.05 -9.54 -38.05
CA ILE A 255 3.53 -8.95 -36.80
C ILE A 255 5.03 -9.20 -36.63
N VAL A 256 5.51 -10.42 -36.87
CA VAL A 256 6.94 -10.76 -36.76
C VAL A 256 7.76 -9.96 -37.78
N ALA A 257 7.28 -9.83 -39.02
CA ALA A 257 7.95 -9.02 -40.04
C ALA A 257 8.03 -7.53 -39.64
N PHE A 258 6.97 -6.99 -39.03
CA PHE A 258 6.95 -5.62 -38.53
C PHE A 258 7.99 -5.40 -37.41
N PHE A 259 8.10 -6.34 -36.47
CA PHE A 259 9.11 -6.28 -35.41
C PHE A 259 10.54 -6.39 -35.95
N ILE A 260 10.77 -7.21 -36.97
CA ILE A 260 12.08 -7.31 -37.63
C ILE A 260 12.44 -5.99 -38.32
N CYS A 261 11.48 -5.34 -39.00
CA CYS A 261 11.69 -4.03 -39.62
C CYS A 261 11.96 -2.92 -38.59
N MET A 262 11.27 -2.95 -37.44
CA MET A 262 11.51 -2.04 -36.32
C MET A 262 12.90 -2.24 -35.71
N LEU A 263 13.32 -3.48 -35.49
CA LEU A 263 14.66 -3.81 -35.00
C LEU A 263 15.75 -3.37 -35.98
N PHE A 264 15.54 -3.58 -37.29
CA PHE A 264 16.48 -3.12 -38.31
C PHE A 264 16.59 -1.60 -38.34
N SER A 265 15.46 -0.89 -38.22
CA SER A 265 15.42 0.57 -38.14
C SER A 265 16.11 1.10 -36.88
N LEU A 266 15.94 0.41 -35.75
CA LEU A 266 16.63 0.73 -34.49
C LEU A 266 18.14 0.51 -34.59
N VAL A 267 18.58 -0.58 -35.22
CA VAL A 267 20.02 -0.84 -35.45
C VAL A 267 20.63 0.23 -36.37
N VAL A 268 19.93 0.63 -37.43
CA VAL A 268 20.38 1.73 -38.30
C VAL A 268 20.42 3.05 -37.55
N TYR A 269 19.44 3.32 -36.68
CA TYR A 269 19.40 4.51 -35.84
C TYR A 269 20.56 4.54 -34.83
N ILE A 270 20.81 3.44 -34.12
CA ILE A 270 21.95 3.29 -33.21
C ILE A 270 23.26 3.41 -33.97
N HIS A 271 23.38 2.81 -35.16
CA HIS A 271 24.57 2.94 -35.99
C HIS A 271 24.80 4.41 -36.43
N ARG A 272 23.74 5.15 -36.75
CA ARG A 272 23.82 6.59 -37.04
C ARG A 272 24.24 7.40 -35.81
N LEU A 273 23.73 7.07 -34.63
CA LEU A 273 24.12 7.70 -33.37
C LEU A 273 25.57 7.40 -32.98
N CYS A 274 26.03 6.15 -33.14
CA CYS A 274 27.43 5.76 -32.92
C CYS A 274 28.37 6.44 -33.93
N ARG A 275 27.97 6.57 -35.21
CA ARG A 275 28.71 7.37 -36.19
C ARG A 275 28.78 8.85 -35.81
N LYS A 276 27.69 9.40 -35.27
CA LYS A 276 27.64 10.79 -34.81
C LYS A 276 28.54 11.01 -33.59
N LYS A 277 28.59 10.02 -32.68
CA LYS A 277 29.47 10.01 -31.50
C LYS A 277 30.96 9.89 -31.88
N MET A 278 31.30 9.01 -32.83
CA MET A 278 32.68 8.90 -33.35
C MET A 278 33.17 10.13 -34.13
N MET A 279 32.27 11.00 -34.61
CA MET A 279 32.66 12.29 -35.23
C MET A 279 32.75 13.45 -34.23
N LEU A 280 32.24 13.30 -33.02
CA LEU A 280 32.29 14.33 -31.99
C LEU A 280 33.54 14.22 -31.09
N GLU A 281 34.13 13.02 -30.97
CA GLU A 281 35.34 12.78 -30.18
C GLU A 281 36.67 13.07 -30.92
N ARG A 282 36.65 13.69 -32.12
CA ARG A 282 37.88 14.13 -32.82
C ARG A 282 38.31 15.57 -32.54
N ASN A 283 37.55 16.32 -31.74
CA ASN A 283 37.87 17.71 -31.37
C ASN A 283 37.66 17.95 -29.87
N LEU A 284 38.45 17.32 -29.00
CA LEU A 284 39.16 18.00 -27.90
C LEU A 284 40.03 16.97 -27.19
N SER A 285 41.26 16.85 -27.67
CA SER A 285 42.33 16.19 -26.93
C SER A 285 42.89 17.17 -25.90
N ASN A 286 43.30 16.60 -24.75
CA ASN A 286 44.29 17.07 -23.78
C ASN A 286 43.76 17.88 -22.58
N SER A 287 43.73 17.25 -21.41
CA SER A 287 44.80 17.44 -20.41
C SER A 287 44.59 16.52 -19.21
N GLU A 288 45.69 15.92 -18.76
CA GLU A 288 45.87 15.02 -17.61
C GLU A 288 45.50 15.65 -16.25
N TYR A 289 45.13 14.84 -15.25
CA TYR A 289 46.04 14.33 -14.20
C TYR A 289 45.28 13.69 -13.00
N VAL A 290 46.05 13.01 -12.15
CA VAL A 290 45.80 11.92 -11.20
C VAL A 290 45.76 12.38 -9.72
N ASP A 291 45.04 11.61 -8.88
CA ASP A 291 45.04 11.38 -7.40
C ASP A 291 45.11 12.53 -6.35
N ILE A 292 44.27 12.42 -5.28
CA ILE A 292 44.65 12.06 -3.88
C ILE A 292 43.47 12.25 -2.87
N ILE A 293 43.01 11.11 -2.35
CA ILE A 293 42.73 10.68 -0.95
C ILE A 293 42.64 11.70 0.24
N LYS A 294 41.60 11.50 1.07
CA LYS A 294 41.47 11.57 2.58
C LYS A 294 40.91 12.80 3.32
N MET A 295 40.05 12.41 4.29
CA MET A 295 39.65 13.05 5.56
C MET A 295 38.59 14.18 5.45
N LYS A 296 37.60 14.31 6.34
CA LYS A 296 37.61 14.05 7.79
C LYS A 296 36.19 13.90 8.37
N LYS A 297 36.07 12.89 9.23
CA LYS A 297 35.04 12.65 10.25
C LYS A 297 35.14 13.70 11.37
N THR A 298 34.03 14.33 11.76
CA THR A 298 33.88 14.88 13.12
C THR A 298 32.41 14.84 13.54
N ALA A 299 32.18 14.08 14.61
CA ALA A 299 30.98 14.05 15.40
C ALA A 299 30.90 15.30 16.30
N ILE A 300 29.69 15.73 16.62
CA ILE A 300 29.41 16.49 17.84
C ILE A 300 28.25 15.77 18.53
N ASP A 301 28.55 15.33 19.73
CA ASP A 301 27.73 14.63 20.70
C ASP A 301 27.27 15.67 21.72
N GLU A 302 25.97 15.80 21.97
CA GLU A 302 25.45 16.47 23.16
C GLU A 302 24.42 15.56 23.84
N LYS A 303 24.92 14.94 24.91
CA LYS A 303 24.23 14.02 25.81
C LYS A 303 23.42 14.81 26.84
N PHE A 304 22.11 14.60 26.90
CA PHE A 304 21.28 15.04 28.02
C PHE A 304 20.62 13.81 28.67
N GLU A 305 21.05 13.47 29.88
CA GLU A 305 20.47 12.39 30.69
C GLU A 305 19.21 12.88 31.40
N LEU A 306 18.12 12.09 31.33
CA LEU A 306 17.05 12.13 32.33
C LEU A 306 16.60 10.71 32.70
N LYS A 307 16.45 10.50 34.01
CA LYS A 307 16.32 9.22 34.72
C LYS A 307 15.14 8.35 34.26
N ALA A 308 15.43 7.07 34.10
CA ALA A 308 14.49 6.00 33.80
C ALA A 308 13.67 5.55 35.03
N ILE A 309 12.42 5.14 34.78
CA ILE A 309 11.66 4.18 35.57
C ILE A 309 11.14 3.13 34.57
N PRO A 310 11.40 1.82 34.76
CA PRO A 310 10.99 0.79 33.81
C PRO A 310 9.62 0.19 34.20
N GLU A 311 8.74 -0.06 33.23
CA GLU A 311 8.28 -1.41 32.84
C GLU A 311 6.97 -1.42 32.02
N LYS A 312 6.83 -2.50 31.24
CA LYS A 312 5.70 -2.99 30.40
C LYS A 312 5.47 -2.34 29.03
N LEU A 313 6.36 -2.67 28.08
CA LEU A 313 5.99 -2.87 26.67
C LEU A 313 6.63 -4.17 26.15
N LEU A 314 5.94 -4.84 25.23
CA LEU A 314 6.16 -6.21 24.72
C LEU A 314 7.64 -6.56 24.42
N PRO A 315 8.11 -7.77 24.76
CA PRO A 315 9.46 -8.21 24.44
C PRO A 315 9.57 -8.58 22.95
N GLY A 316 10.21 -7.72 22.17
CA GLY A 316 10.58 -8.03 20.79
C GLY A 316 10.75 -6.75 19.97
N VAL A 317 11.98 -6.49 19.52
CA VAL A 317 12.42 -5.30 18.76
C VAL A 317 12.93 -4.14 19.65
N SER A 318 14.03 -4.37 20.38
CA SER A 318 14.80 -3.32 21.08
C SER A 318 16.18 -3.08 20.45
N GLY A 319 16.28 -3.07 19.11
CA GLY A 319 17.56 -2.92 18.42
C GLY A 319 17.94 -1.51 17.99
N TYR A 320 17.04 -0.76 17.32
CA TYR A 320 17.50 0.35 16.46
C TYR A 320 16.54 1.55 16.31
N LEU A 321 15.57 1.73 17.21
CA LEU A 321 14.67 2.89 17.19
C LEU A 321 14.70 3.61 18.54
N ASP A 322 14.79 4.94 18.53
CA ASP A 322 14.63 5.76 19.74
C ASP A 322 13.31 5.34 20.40
N LYS A 323 13.38 4.82 21.63
CA LYS A 323 12.15 4.44 22.35
C LYS A 323 11.29 5.69 22.55
N PRO A 324 9.96 5.62 22.28
CA PRO A 324 9.09 6.77 22.47
C PRO A 324 9.11 7.23 23.93
N ILE A 325 9.11 8.54 24.15
CA ILE A 325 9.06 9.14 25.48
C ILE A 325 7.71 8.84 26.12
N ILE A 326 7.70 8.34 27.36
CA ILE A 326 6.46 8.18 28.12
C ILE A 326 6.18 9.50 28.86
N TYR A 327 5.08 10.15 28.50
CA TYR A 327 4.61 11.38 29.15
C TYR A 327 3.58 11.04 30.22
N ASP A 328 3.58 11.82 31.30
CA ASP A 328 2.49 11.82 32.29
C ASP A 328 1.24 12.49 31.67
N GLU A 329 0.06 11.93 31.94
CA GLU A 329 -1.22 12.47 31.47
C GLU A 329 -1.35 13.97 31.76
N LYS A 330 -0.92 14.42 32.95
CA LYS A 330 -0.99 15.83 33.36
C LYS A 330 -0.22 16.74 32.42
N VAL A 331 0.93 16.29 31.91
CA VAL A 331 1.74 17.03 30.95
C VAL A 331 0.98 17.21 29.64
N ILE A 332 0.31 16.16 29.16
CA ILE A 332 -0.50 16.21 27.94
C ILE A 332 -1.71 17.14 28.12
N MET A 333 -2.42 17.02 29.24
CA MET A 333 -3.58 17.87 29.53
C MET A 333 -3.18 19.34 29.66
N GLU A 334 -2.08 19.65 30.36
CA GLU A 334 -1.59 21.03 30.48
C GLU A 334 -1.16 21.60 29.11
N ALA A 335 -0.41 20.83 28.34
CA ALA A 335 0.13 21.25 27.04
C ALA A 335 -0.95 21.50 25.98
N THR A 336 -2.09 20.79 26.08
CA THR A 336 -3.25 20.93 25.18
C THR A 336 -4.37 21.81 25.74
N LYS A 337 -4.18 22.40 26.94
CA LYS A 337 -5.20 23.16 27.68
C LYS A 337 -6.49 22.35 27.87
N ASN A 338 -6.34 21.15 28.42
CA ASN A 338 -7.40 20.17 28.65
C ASN A 338 -8.16 19.82 27.37
N LEU A 339 -7.42 19.53 26.29
CA LEU A 339 -7.98 19.17 24.97
C LEU A 339 -8.98 20.20 24.45
N SER A 340 -8.68 21.49 24.64
CA SER A 340 -9.55 22.57 24.19
C SER A 340 -9.69 22.58 22.68
N ASP A 341 -10.91 22.78 22.17
CA ASP A 341 -11.18 22.93 20.73
C ASP A 341 -10.38 24.07 20.08
N ARG A 342 -9.92 25.06 20.85
CA ARG A 342 -9.05 26.13 20.36
C ARG A 342 -7.68 25.64 19.89
N TYR A 343 -7.22 24.50 20.39
CA TYR A 343 -5.95 23.88 20.03
C TYR A 343 -6.15 22.70 19.07
N ARG A 344 -7.39 22.40 18.68
CA ARG A 344 -7.71 21.30 17.77
C ARG A 344 -7.27 21.65 16.36
N ILE A 345 -6.40 20.83 15.77
CA ILE A 345 -5.87 21.02 14.41
C ILE A 345 -6.58 20.13 13.38
N GLY A 346 -7.26 19.08 13.82
CA GLY A 346 -8.08 18.21 12.97
C GLY A 346 -8.47 16.93 13.69
N GLY A 347 -9.65 16.36 13.42
CA GLY A 347 -10.06 15.09 14.00
C GLY A 347 -9.90 15.05 15.53
N SER A 348 -9.20 14.07 16.08
CA SER A 348 -8.85 13.97 17.51
C SER A 348 -7.43 14.49 17.82
N VAL A 349 -6.90 15.38 16.98
CA VAL A 349 -5.52 15.89 17.05
C VAL A 349 -5.49 17.33 17.55
N TYR A 350 -4.62 17.57 18.53
CA TYR A 350 -4.45 18.83 19.23
C TYR A 350 -3.00 19.31 19.14
N ARG A 351 -2.83 20.62 18.93
CA ARG A 351 -1.54 21.30 19.08
C ARG A 351 -1.17 21.33 20.57
N ALA A 352 0.02 20.87 20.91
CA ALA A 352 0.52 20.84 22.28
C ALA A 352 1.84 21.60 22.40
N LEU A 353 2.03 22.34 23.48
CA LEU A 353 3.30 22.99 23.81
C LEU A 353 3.94 22.30 25.01
N ILE A 354 4.98 21.50 24.77
CA ILE A 354 5.69 20.73 25.80
C ILE A 354 7.13 21.24 25.86
N ASN A 355 7.57 21.73 27.01
CA ASN A 355 8.92 22.28 27.23
C ASN A 355 9.34 23.32 26.17
N GLY A 356 8.42 24.19 25.76
CA GLY A 356 8.67 25.23 24.75
C GLY A 356 8.70 24.74 23.30
N LYS A 357 8.55 23.44 23.05
CA LYS A 357 8.46 22.85 21.71
C LYS A 357 7.02 22.47 21.36
N VAL A 358 6.65 22.69 20.11
CA VAL A 358 5.31 22.40 19.59
C VAL A 358 5.25 20.95 19.09
N PHE A 359 4.19 20.25 19.47
CA PHE A 359 3.89 18.87 19.10
C PHE A 359 2.44 18.73 18.65
N ALA A 360 2.12 17.62 17.98
CA ALA A 360 0.76 17.20 17.69
C ALA A 360 0.39 16.01 18.59
N VAL A 361 -0.73 16.10 19.30
CA VAL A 361 -1.22 15.07 20.21
C VAL A 361 -2.52 14.50 19.66
N LYS A 362 -2.53 13.22 19.29
CA LYS A 362 -3.72 12.48 18.86
C LYS A 362 -4.27 11.69 20.04
N LYS A 363 -5.55 11.90 20.38
CA LYS A 363 -6.26 11.07 21.37
C LYS A 363 -6.86 9.84 20.69
N PHE A 364 -6.69 8.67 21.32
CA PHE A 364 -7.24 7.39 20.89
C PHE A 364 -7.82 6.60 22.08
N HIS A 365 -8.81 5.76 21.82
CA HIS A 365 -9.51 4.98 22.85
C HIS A 365 -8.88 3.60 23.13
N ASP A 366 -8.08 3.04 22.21
CA ASP A 366 -7.45 1.73 22.38
C ASP A 366 -6.02 1.70 21.80
N VAL A 367 -5.21 0.73 22.21
CA VAL A 367 -3.85 0.47 21.70
C VAL A 367 -3.94 -0.13 20.30
N THR A 368 -3.73 0.73 19.30
CA THR A 368 -3.95 0.40 17.89
C THR A 368 -2.76 -0.29 17.23
N GLU A 369 -3.04 -0.98 16.11
CA GLU A 369 -2.03 -1.38 15.13
C GLU A 369 -1.16 -0.21 14.67
N GLU A 370 -1.69 1.03 14.67
CA GLU A 370 -0.92 2.25 14.43
C GLU A 370 0.28 2.39 15.39
N LEU A 371 0.11 2.17 16.71
CA LEU A 371 1.24 2.22 17.64
C LEU A 371 2.27 1.13 17.33
N LYS A 372 1.81 -0.09 17.04
CA LYS A 372 2.69 -1.22 16.69
C LYS A 372 3.50 -0.95 15.42
N ILE A 373 2.93 -0.23 14.46
CA ILE A 373 3.59 0.17 13.22
C ILE A 373 4.57 1.31 13.48
N LEU A 374 4.14 2.36 14.18
CA LEU A 374 4.96 3.53 14.52
C LEU A 374 6.20 3.17 15.35
N GLN A 375 6.14 2.10 16.14
CA GLN A 375 7.30 1.56 16.86
C GLN A 375 8.31 0.84 15.96
N ARG A 376 7.99 0.57 14.69
CA ARG A 376 8.83 -0.16 13.73
C ARG A 376 9.29 0.70 12.56
N VAL A 377 8.65 1.84 12.31
CA VAL A 377 8.97 2.73 11.20
C VAL A 377 9.69 3.99 11.68
N ASN A 378 10.78 4.35 11.01
CA ASN A 378 11.45 5.63 11.22
C ASN A 378 12.16 6.05 9.94
N HIS A 379 11.62 7.07 9.30
CA HIS A 379 12.10 7.55 8.02
C HIS A 379 11.86 9.05 7.89
N ALA A 380 12.71 9.75 7.13
CA ALA A 380 12.66 11.21 7.03
C ALA A 380 11.32 11.73 6.46
N ASN A 381 10.67 10.94 5.61
CA ASN A 381 9.40 11.24 4.95
C ASN A 381 8.18 10.56 5.59
N LEU A 382 8.32 10.06 6.82
CA LEU A 382 7.20 9.66 7.66
C LEU A 382 7.14 10.60 8.88
N VAL A 383 5.95 10.80 9.45
CA VAL A 383 5.82 11.57 10.70
C VAL A 383 6.40 10.77 11.86
N LYS A 384 7.29 11.38 12.64
CA LYS A 384 7.96 10.73 13.78
C LYS A 384 7.04 10.71 15.01
N LEU A 385 6.82 9.52 15.56
CA LEU A 385 6.29 9.35 16.91
C LEU A 385 7.37 9.74 17.93
N ILE A 386 7.07 10.75 18.76
CA ILE A 386 7.99 11.28 19.78
C ILE A 386 7.72 10.61 21.13
N GLY A 387 6.45 10.36 21.44
CA GLY A 387 6.08 9.78 22.72
C GLY A 387 4.65 9.30 22.82
N ILE A 388 4.34 8.70 23.97
CA ILE A 388 3.06 8.11 24.31
C ILE A 388 2.66 8.54 25.73
N SER A 389 1.36 8.60 26.00
CA SER A 389 0.80 8.77 27.33
C SER A 389 -0.50 7.97 27.42
N THR A 390 -0.85 7.52 28.62
CA THR A 390 -2.12 6.84 28.88
C THR A 390 -2.82 7.53 30.04
N ASP A 391 -4.13 7.74 29.95
CA ASP A 391 -4.91 8.20 31.10
C ASP A 391 -5.47 7.05 31.94
N ASN A 392 -5.97 7.39 33.12
CA ASN A 392 -6.58 6.43 34.04
C ASN A 392 -7.86 5.78 33.50
N ALA A 393 -8.46 6.33 32.45
CA ALA A 393 -9.65 5.79 31.78
C ALA A 393 -9.28 4.83 30.63
N GLY A 394 -7.99 4.57 30.40
CA GLY A 394 -7.50 3.68 29.35
C GLY A 394 -7.31 4.35 27.98
N ASN A 395 -7.53 5.67 27.85
CA ASN A 395 -7.26 6.36 26.60
C ASN A 395 -5.75 6.51 26.40
N CYS A 396 -5.31 6.35 25.16
CA CYS A 396 -3.93 6.54 24.73
C CYS A 396 -3.78 7.87 24.00
N PHE A 397 -2.66 8.55 24.23
CA PHE A 397 -2.28 9.78 23.54
C PHE A 397 -0.96 9.54 22.83
N LEU A 398 -0.96 9.77 21.51
CA LEU A 398 0.23 9.68 20.68
C LEU A 398 0.76 11.08 20.41
N VAL A 399 2.02 11.32 20.74
CA VAL A 399 2.71 12.61 20.59
C VAL A 399 3.62 12.54 19.38
N TYR A 400 3.31 13.33 18.36
CA TYR A 400 4.06 13.40 17.10
C TYR A 400 4.82 14.71 16.98
N GLU A 401 5.83 14.72 16.10
CA GLU A 401 6.38 15.99 15.62
C GLU A 401 5.28 16.87 14.99
N TYR A 402 5.40 18.18 15.16
CA TYR A 402 4.48 19.14 14.56
C TYR A 402 4.99 19.60 13.20
N ALA A 403 4.11 19.66 12.21
CA ALA A 403 4.41 20.15 10.87
C ALA A 403 3.82 21.55 10.67
N GLU A 404 4.67 22.55 10.47
CA GLU A 404 4.29 23.97 10.51
C GLU A 404 3.43 24.42 9.32
N ASN A 405 3.56 23.75 8.17
CA ASN A 405 2.83 24.10 6.96
C ASN A 405 1.59 23.24 6.74
N TYR A 406 1.10 22.54 7.77
CA TYR A 406 -0.14 21.73 7.72
C TYR A 406 -0.11 20.66 6.60
N SER A 407 -1.29 20.18 6.22
CA SER A 407 -1.48 19.15 5.20
C SER A 407 -1.48 19.71 3.78
N LEU A 408 -1.05 18.91 2.81
CA LEU A 408 -0.88 19.27 1.40
C LEU A 408 -2.20 19.71 0.73
N ASP A 409 -3.33 19.13 1.13
CA ASP A 409 -4.66 19.52 0.65
C ASP A 409 -4.95 21.03 0.87
N LYS A 410 -4.43 21.62 1.96
CA LYS A 410 -4.58 23.06 2.24
C LYS A 410 -3.85 23.96 1.25
N TRP A 411 -2.84 23.43 0.58
CA TRP A 411 -2.05 24.15 -0.43
C TRP A 411 -2.56 23.91 -1.84
N LEU A 412 -3.18 22.76 -2.10
CA LEU A 412 -3.73 22.43 -3.42
C LEU A 412 -5.18 22.88 -3.59
N PHE A 413 -5.98 22.89 -2.51
CA PHE A 413 -7.43 23.15 -2.57
C PHE A 413 -7.82 24.32 -1.64
N PRO A 414 -7.72 25.58 -2.10
CA PRO A 414 -7.91 26.77 -1.26
C PRO A 414 -9.32 26.92 -0.67
N GLU A 415 -10.35 26.32 -1.29
CA GLU A 415 -11.73 26.31 -0.77
C GLU A 415 -11.85 25.65 0.62
N SER A 416 -10.81 24.93 1.05
CA SER A 416 -10.70 24.27 2.36
C SER A 416 -10.32 25.21 3.51
N LEU A 417 -10.08 26.50 3.25
CA LEU A 417 -9.70 27.52 4.22
C LEU A 417 -10.78 28.61 4.31
N SER A 418 -11.49 28.66 5.44
CA SER A 418 -12.47 29.70 5.77
C SER A 418 -11.84 31.07 6.14
N SER A 419 -10.57 31.30 5.79
CA SER A 419 -9.82 32.49 6.22
C SER A 419 -9.08 33.16 5.08
N SER A 420 -9.28 34.47 5.02
CA SER A 420 -8.79 35.49 4.09
C SER A 420 -7.26 35.69 4.04
N CYS A 421 -6.47 34.63 4.00
CA CYS A 421 -5.03 34.70 3.72
C CYS A 421 -4.75 34.06 2.36
N SER A 422 -4.45 34.89 1.36
CA SER A 422 -3.93 34.45 0.06
C SER A 422 -2.50 33.92 0.25
N VAL A 423 -2.38 32.64 0.60
CA VAL A 423 -1.09 31.95 0.64
C VAL A 423 -0.65 31.71 -0.81
N ALA A 424 0.63 31.97 -1.12
CA ALA A 424 1.16 31.74 -2.45
C ALA A 424 1.06 30.24 -2.83
N PRO A 425 0.70 29.91 -4.09
CA PRO A 425 0.58 28.53 -4.52
C PRO A 425 1.94 27.80 -4.51
N LEU A 426 1.91 26.47 -4.40
CA LEU A 426 3.12 25.66 -4.50
C LEU A 426 3.71 25.74 -5.92
N THR A 427 4.99 26.06 -6.00
CA THR A 427 5.77 26.06 -7.25
C THR A 427 5.95 24.66 -7.81
N TRP A 428 6.25 24.56 -9.11
CA TRP A 428 6.54 23.29 -9.78
C TRP A 428 7.62 22.46 -9.06
N THR A 429 8.74 23.09 -8.70
CA THR A 429 9.86 22.43 -8.00
C THR A 429 9.43 21.91 -6.63
N GLN A 430 8.63 22.67 -5.87
CA GLN A 430 8.08 22.20 -4.60
C GLN A 430 7.17 20.98 -4.79
N ARG A 431 6.29 21.00 -5.80
CA ARG A 431 5.40 19.86 -6.09
C ARG A 431 6.17 18.59 -6.46
N LEU A 432 7.23 18.71 -7.27
CA LEU A 432 8.12 17.58 -7.59
C LEU A 432 8.85 17.03 -6.36
N ASN A 433 9.39 17.91 -5.51
CA ASN A 433 10.06 17.48 -4.28
C ASN A 433 9.09 16.79 -3.31
N ILE A 434 7.87 17.30 -3.19
CA ILE A 434 6.79 16.67 -2.41
C ILE A 434 6.46 15.29 -2.96
N ALA A 435 6.30 15.14 -4.29
CA ALA A 435 6.07 13.84 -4.92
C ALA A 435 7.20 12.84 -4.61
N LEU A 436 8.45 13.28 -4.73
CA LEU A 436 9.63 12.44 -4.44
C LEU A 436 9.70 12.07 -2.95
N ASP A 437 9.44 13.01 -2.06
CA ASP A 437 9.41 12.78 -0.61
C ASP A 437 8.37 11.72 -0.23
N VAL A 438 7.14 11.84 -0.75
CA VAL A 438 6.07 10.85 -0.53
C VAL A 438 6.46 9.49 -1.12
N ALA A 439 7.03 9.47 -2.33
CA ALA A 439 7.49 8.23 -2.95
C ALA A 439 8.56 7.53 -2.12
N ASN A 440 9.53 8.27 -1.56
CA ASN A 440 10.55 7.70 -0.67
C ASN A 440 9.94 7.15 0.62
N GLY A 441 8.93 7.82 1.19
CA GLY A 441 8.20 7.33 2.36
C GLY A 441 7.49 5.99 2.10
N LEU A 442 6.77 5.89 0.99
CA LEU A 442 6.11 4.65 0.57
C LEU A 442 7.10 3.55 0.19
N HIS A 443 8.18 3.90 -0.51
CA HIS A 443 9.25 2.96 -0.87
C HIS A 443 9.87 2.31 0.37
N TYR A 444 10.11 3.11 1.41
CA TYR A 444 10.56 2.60 2.69
C TYR A 444 9.55 1.62 3.31
N MET A 445 8.25 1.97 3.32
CA MET A 445 7.21 1.11 3.88
C MET A 445 7.02 -0.19 3.09
N HIS A 446 7.03 -0.14 1.76
CA HIS A 446 6.74 -1.30 0.93
C HIS A 446 7.93 -2.27 0.85
N GLU A 447 9.15 -1.74 0.69
CA GLU A 447 10.31 -2.55 0.31
C GLU A 447 11.40 -2.64 1.39
N HIS A 448 11.44 -1.70 2.34
CA HIS A 448 12.50 -1.64 3.37
C HIS A 448 12.00 -1.87 4.79
N SER A 449 10.69 -1.95 5.01
CA SER A 449 10.12 -2.39 6.27
C SER A 449 9.94 -3.91 6.28
N ARG A 450 10.12 -4.54 7.45
CA ARG A 450 9.95 -5.98 7.63
C ARG A 450 9.08 -6.21 8.87
N PRO A 451 7.82 -6.66 8.70
CA PRO A 451 7.11 -6.96 7.44
C PRO A 451 6.88 -5.72 6.56
N SER A 452 6.63 -5.88 5.26
CA SER A 452 6.17 -4.80 4.39
C SER A 452 4.87 -4.21 4.92
N ILE A 453 4.73 -2.89 4.89
CA ILE A 453 3.58 -2.19 5.47
C ILE A 453 2.82 -1.48 4.35
N VAL A 454 1.51 -1.71 4.30
CA VAL A 454 0.57 -0.90 3.49
C VAL A 454 0.09 0.26 4.35
N HIS A 455 0.05 1.47 3.79
CA HIS A 455 -0.49 2.66 4.44
C HIS A 455 -2.03 2.61 4.47
N GLY A 456 -2.66 2.32 3.32
CA GLY A 456 -4.10 2.04 3.20
C GLY A 456 -5.00 3.29 3.14
N ASP A 457 -4.49 4.46 3.51
CA ASP A 457 -5.22 5.74 3.43
C ASP A 457 -4.31 6.87 2.91
N LEU A 458 -3.61 6.64 1.79
CA LEU A 458 -2.72 7.65 1.22
C LEU A 458 -3.55 8.71 0.46
N GLN A 459 -3.60 9.94 0.98
CA GLN A 459 -4.29 11.08 0.38
C GLN A 459 -3.62 12.39 0.79
N THR A 460 -3.89 13.48 0.07
CA THR A 460 -3.27 14.80 0.30
C THR A 460 -3.49 15.37 1.70
N SER A 461 -4.60 15.03 2.37
CA SER A 461 -4.86 15.39 3.77
C SER A 461 -3.96 14.67 4.78
N ASN A 462 -3.41 13.51 4.40
CA ASN A 462 -2.49 12.70 5.20
C ASN A 462 -1.00 12.93 4.83
N ILE A 463 -0.71 13.97 4.03
CA ILE A 463 0.65 14.41 3.72
C ILE A 463 0.90 15.74 4.41
N LEU A 464 1.75 15.75 5.44
CA LEU A 464 2.12 16.96 6.18
C LEU A 464 3.38 17.61 5.58
N LEU A 465 3.41 18.95 5.61
CA LEU A 465 4.54 19.74 5.16
C LEU A 465 5.21 20.43 6.35
N ASN A 466 6.51 20.19 6.55
CA ASN A 466 7.27 20.92 7.56
C ASN A 466 7.61 22.35 7.11
N SER A 467 8.26 23.13 7.97
CA SER A 467 8.67 24.52 7.68
C SER A 467 9.48 24.72 6.37
N LYS A 468 10.13 23.66 5.85
CA LYS A 468 10.91 23.67 4.61
C LYS A 468 10.17 23.05 3.42
N PHE A 469 8.86 22.82 3.55
CA PHE A 469 8.04 22.12 2.55
C PHE A 469 8.47 20.67 2.26
N LYS A 470 9.20 20.05 3.19
CA LYS A 470 9.50 18.61 3.10
C LYS A 470 8.25 17.81 3.47
N ALA A 471 7.88 16.86 2.63
CA ALA A 471 6.66 16.08 2.84
C ALA A 471 6.88 14.88 3.78
N LYS A 472 5.89 14.64 4.64
CA LYS A 472 5.84 13.55 5.61
C LYS A 472 4.47 12.87 5.58
N ILE A 473 4.45 11.56 5.32
CA ILE A 473 3.24 10.75 5.41
C ILE A 473 2.84 10.62 6.88
N CYS A 474 1.57 10.87 7.18
CA CYS A 474 0.99 10.78 8.51
C CYS A 474 -0.28 9.93 8.52
N ASN A 475 -0.86 9.74 9.72
CA ASN A 475 -2.09 9.01 9.95
C ASN A 475 -2.02 7.51 9.59
N PHE A 476 -1.36 6.73 10.45
CA PHE A 476 -1.17 5.29 10.26
C PHE A 476 -2.33 4.45 10.82
N SER A 477 -3.51 5.04 11.05
CA SER A 477 -4.64 4.33 11.67
C SER A 477 -5.17 3.16 10.84
N THR A 478 -5.02 3.22 9.51
CA THR A 478 -5.37 2.14 8.58
C THR A 478 -4.17 1.29 8.17
N ALA A 479 -2.97 1.68 8.60
CA ALA A 479 -1.76 1.01 8.19
C ALA A 479 -1.73 -0.40 8.80
N ARG A 480 -1.20 -1.35 8.05
CA ARG A 480 -1.08 -2.75 8.48
C ARG A 480 0.04 -3.47 7.73
N PRO A 481 0.57 -4.57 8.28
CA PRO A 481 1.40 -5.49 7.50
C PRO A 481 0.66 -5.96 6.24
N ALA A 482 1.36 -6.01 5.11
CA ALA A 482 0.76 -6.39 3.84
C ALA A 482 0.54 -7.90 3.75
N THR A 483 -0.71 -8.35 3.70
CA THR A 483 -1.02 -9.78 3.57
C THR A 483 -0.93 -10.29 2.13
N CYS A 484 -0.94 -9.39 1.15
CA CYS A 484 -0.74 -9.71 -0.27
C CYS A 484 -0.29 -8.47 -1.07
N SER A 485 0.29 -8.71 -2.26
CA SER A 485 0.86 -7.64 -3.11
C SER A 485 -0.18 -6.60 -3.55
N LEU A 486 -1.44 -6.99 -3.71
CA LEU A 486 -2.53 -6.12 -4.15
C LEU A 486 -2.78 -4.95 -3.19
N LEU A 487 -2.49 -5.13 -1.90
CA LEU A 487 -2.61 -4.07 -0.91
C LEU A 487 -1.54 -3.00 -1.12
N LEU A 488 -0.31 -3.40 -1.44
CA LEU A 488 0.77 -2.48 -1.79
C LEU A 488 0.46 -1.75 -3.11
N GLU A 489 -0.09 -2.46 -4.09
CA GLU A 489 -0.52 -1.87 -5.37
C GLU A 489 -1.68 -0.87 -5.22
N ALA A 490 -2.48 -0.96 -4.14
CA ALA A 490 -3.50 0.03 -3.81
C ALA A 490 -2.89 1.37 -3.35
N ASP A 491 -1.84 1.33 -2.53
CA ASP A 491 -1.06 2.53 -2.18
C ASP A 491 -0.40 3.16 -3.42
N VAL A 492 0.11 2.35 -4.35
CA VAL A 492 0.66 2.84 -5.63
C VAL A 492 -0.41 3.56 -6.45
N PHE A 493 -1.62 3.01 -6.50
CA PHE A 493 -2.74 3.67 -7.16
C PHE A 493 -3.08 5.01 -6.50
N ALA A 494 -3.18 5.03 -5.17
CA ALA A 494 -3.43 6.26 -4.40
C ALA A 494 -2.30 7.29 -4.62
N PHE A 495 -1.05 6.85 -4.73
CA PHE A 495 0.09 7.71 -5.06
C PHE A 495 -0.07 8.32 -6.46
N GLY A 496 -0.51 7.54 -7.45
CA GLY A 496 -0.83 8.05 -8.78
C GLY A 496 -1.93 9.12 -8.78
N ILE A 497 -2.94 8.97 -7.93
CA ILE A 497 -3.96 10.01 -7.71
C ILE A 497 -3.32 11.27 -7.12
N LEU A 498 -2.48 11.14 -6.10
CA LEU A 498 -1.76 12.26 -5.51
C LEU A 498 -0.89 13.01 -6.55
N LEU A 499 -0.25 12.30 -7.48
CA LEU A 499 0.50 12.93 -8.58
C LEU A 499 -0.42 13.76 -9.49
N PHE A 500 -1.64 13.29 -9.78
CA PHE A 500 -2.61 14.06 -10.54
C PHE A 500 -3.11 15.29 -9.78
N GLU A 501 -3.30 15.19 -8.46
CA GLU A 501 -3.65 16.32 -7.61
C GLU A 501 -2.54 17.38 -7.60
N LEU A 502 -1.28 16.95 -7.53
CA LEU A 502 -0.12 17.84 -7.66
C LEU A 502 -0.04 18.51 -9.03
N LEU A 503 -0.34 17.81 -10.13
CA LEU A 503 -0.31 18.39 -11.47
C LEU A 503 -1.46 19.36 -11.73
N SER A 504 -2.67 19.05 -11.27
CA SER A 504 -3.88 19.79 -11.64
C SER A 504 -4.34 20.82 -10.61
N GLY A 505 -3.90 20.70 -9.34
CA GLY A 505 -4.48 21.50 -8.25
C GLY A 505 -5.95 21.18 -8.00
N ARG A 506 -6.46 20.03 -8.48
CA ARG A 506 -7.85 19.59 -8.32
C ARG A 506 -7.87 18.24 -7.60
N LYS A 507 -8.94 17.97 -6.87
CA LYS A 507 -9.13 16.67 -6.20
C LYS A 507 -9.34 15.58 -7.22
N GLY A 508 -8.55 14.51 -7.12
CA GLY A 508 -8.46 13.48 -8.15
C GLY A 508 -9.72 12.63 -8.30
N MET A 509 -10.51 12.52 -7.23
CA MET A 509 -11.74 11.71 -7.18
C MET A 509 -13.04 12.50 -7.38
N GLU A 510 -12.97 13.83 -7.55
CA GLU A 510 -14.15 14.64 -7.81
C GLU A 510 -14.55 14.53 -9.30
N ALA A 511 -15.86 14.55 -9.55
CA ALA A 511 -16.40 14.59 -10.89
C ALA A 511 -16.37 16.03 -11.41
N ASN A 512 -15.91 16.23 -12.64
CA ASN A 512 -15.99 17.52 -13.31
C ASN A 512 -17.46 17.86 -13.66
N GLU A 513 -17.69 19.05 -14.25
CA GLU A 513 -19.02 19.51 -14.67
C GLU A 513 -19.72 18.57 -15.66
N LYS A 514 -18.97 17.65 -16.30
CA LYS A 514 -19.47 16.63 -17.24
C LYS A 514 -19.74 15.27 -16.57
N GLY A 515 -19.49 15.13 -15.27
CA GLY A 515 -19.65 13.89 -14.52
C GLY A 515 -18.46 12.93 -14.60
N GLU A 516 -17.33 13.34 -15.18
CA GLU A 516 -16.13 12.51 -15.34
C GLU A 516 -15.13 12.73 -14.20
N ILE A 517 -14.51 11.65 -13.73
CA ILE A 517 -13.52 11.71 -12.65
C ILE A 517 -12.20 12.27 -13.20
N VAL A 518 -11.60 13.25 -12.49
CA VAL A 518 -10.39 13.99 -12.93
C VAL A 518 -9.23 13.10 -13.39
N TRP A 519 -8.95 11.99 -12.70
CA TRP A 519 -7.85 11.09 -13.11
C TRP A 519 -8.14 10.27 -14.38
N LYS A 520 -9.40 10.14 -14.80
CA LYS A 520 -9.77 9.54 -16.10
C LYS A 520 -9.66 10.52 -17.25
N GLU A 521 -9.89 11.81 -16.99
CA GLU A 521 -9.80 12.88 -17.99
C GLU A 521 -8.39 12.98 -18.60
N ILE A 522 -7.36 12.98 -17.74
CA ILE A 522 -5.95 13.06 -18.16
C ILE A 522 -5.51 11.88 -19.03
N ARG A 523 -6.08 10.69 -18.83
CA ARG A 523 -5.82 9.54 -19.72
C ARG A 523 -6.27 9.85 -21.14
N GLY A 524 -7.46 10.45 -21.29
CA GLY A 524 -7.95 10.93 -22.58
C GLY A 524 -7.00 11.95 -23.20
N VAL A 525 -6.51 12.93 -22.43
CA VAL A 525 -5.53 13.92 -22.89
C VAL A 525 -4.25 13.25 -23.41
N LEU A 526 -3.70 12.27 -22.68
CA LEU A 526 -2.48 11.56 -23.06
C LEU A 526 -2.64 10.64 -24.29
N GLU A 527 -3.85 10.17 -24.58
CA GLU A 527 -4.15 9.30 -25.72
C GLU A 527 -4.43 10.07 -27.02
N THR A 528 -4.68 11.39 -26.94
CA THR A 528 -4.97 12.25 -28.11
C THR A 528 -3.67 12.61 -28.85
N GLY A 529 -3.15 11.70 -29.67
CA GLY A 529 -1.80 11.75 -30.25
C GLY A 529 -1.44 12.87 -31.24
N LYS A 530 -2.21 13.96 -31.36
CA LYS A 530 -1.82 15.09 -32.24
C LYS A 530 -1.27 16.32 -31.50
N ASP A 531 -1.72 16.61 -30.28
CA ASP A 531 -1.30 17.82 -29.54
C ASP A 531 -1.25 17.55 -28.01
N ILE A 532 -0.56 16.47 -27.61
CA ILE A 532 -0.50 16.03 -26.20
C ILE A 532 0.04 17.13 -25.28
N GLU A 533 1.08 17.87 -25.72
CA GLU A 533 1.69 18.94 -24.93
C GLU A 533 0.73 20.12 -24.71
N GLU A 534 -0.02 20.53 -25.73
CA GLU A 534 -1.00 21.61 -25.63
C GLU A 534 -2.19 21.19 -24.77
N GLY A 535 -2.71 19.98 -24.99
CA GLY A 535 -3.78 19.41 -24.17
C GLY A 535 -3.38 19.28 -22.71
N LEU A 536 -2.14 18.84 -22.44
CA LEU A 536 -1.60 18.75 -21.08
C LEU A 536 -1.43 20.14 -20.45
N ALA A 537 -0.91 21.11 -21.19
CA ALA A 537 -0.74 22.47 -20.67
C ALA A 537 -2.08 23.13 -20.28
N LEU A 538 -3.16 22.85 -21.01
CA LEU A 538 -4.50 23.30 -20.67
C LEU A 538 -5.09 22.59 -19.43
N TRP A 539 -4.63 21.37 -19.15
CA TRP A 539 -5.11 20.54 -18.04
C TRP A 539 -4.39 20.82 -16.72
N ILE A 540 -3.10 21.22 -16.79
CA ILE A 540 -2.26 21.53 -15.62
C ILE A 540 -2.82 22.73 -14.85
N ASP A 541 -2.53 22.75 -13.55
CA ASP A 541 -2.90 23.81 -12.63
C ASP A 541 -2.48 25.20 -13.15
N LYS A 542 -3.47 26.07 -13.37
CA LYS A 542 -3.28 27.44 -13.85
C LYS A 542 -2.49 28.31 -12.89
N SER A 543 -2.47 27.98 -11.59
CA SER A 543 -1.68 28.70 -10.58
C SER A 543 -0.17 28.54 -10.75
N LEU A 544 0.27 27.57 -11.56
CA LEU A 544 1.68 27.46 -11.95
C LEU A 544 2.07 28.46 -13.04
N GLU A 545 1.13 29.17 -13.66
CA GLU A 545 1.37 30.23 -14.66
C GLU A 545 2.34 29.84 -15.79
N SER A 546 2.37 28.55 -16.18
CA SER A 546 3.33 27.99 -17.15
C SER A 546 4.80 27.98 -16.69
N PHE A 547 5.09 28.23 -15.41
CA PHE A 547 6.40 28.04 -14.80
C PHE A 547 6.68 26.56 -14.49
N TYR A 548 6.66 25.73 -15.53
CA TYR A 548 7.04 24.33 -15.48
C TYR A 548 7.56 23.85 -16.85
N PRO A 549 8.55 22.94 -16.89
CA PRO A 549 8.97 22.31 -18.13
C PRO A 549 7.91 21.32 -18.62
N ILE A 550 7.33 21.55 -19.79
CA ILE A 550 6.27 20.70 -20.35
C ILE A 550 6.70 19.24 -20.49
N GLY A 551 7.95 18.97 -20.86
CA GLY A 551 8.51 17.61 -20.91
C GLY A 551 8.54 16.94 -19.54
N GLY A 552 8.88 17.67 -18.48
CA GLY A 552 8.84 17.15 -17.11
C GLY A 552 7.41 16.87 -16.64
N ALA A 553 6.47 17.75 -16.99
CA ALA A 553 5.06 17.55 -16.72
C ALA A 553 4.48 16.34 -17.46
N LEU A 554 4.89 16.10 -18.71
CA LEU A 554 4.50 14.93 -19.49
C LEU A 554 4.99 13.63 -18.86
N ILE A 555 6.25 13.59 -18.38
CA ILE A 555 6.78 12.41 -17.70
C ILE A 555 6.02 12.16 -16.39
N LEU A 556 5.75 13.22 -15.60
CA LEU A 556 5.00 13.09 -14.35
C LEU A 556 3.56 12.61 -14.59
N ALA A 557 2.89 13.12 -15.63
CA ALA A 557 1.54 12.71 -16.01
C ALA A 557 1.49 11.26 -16.47
N ASN A 558 2.48 10.81 -17.25
CA ASN A 558 2.60 9.40 -17.65
C ASN A 558 2.86 8.50 -16.44
N LEU A 559 3.75 8.89 -15.52
CA LEU A 559 4.01 8.14 -14.30
C LEU A 559 2.72 7.97 -13.48
N ALA A 560 1.95 9.05 -13.31
CA ALA A 560 0.65 9.02 -12.65
C ALA A 560 -0.36 8.10 -13.36
N ALA A 561 -0.40 8.12 -14.70
CA ALA A 561 -1.28 7.26 -15.51
C ALA A 561 -0.95 5.76 -15.40
N VAL A 562 0.34 5.40 -15.32
CA VAL A 562 0.75 4.00 -15.11
C VAL A 562 0.51 3.57 -13.66
N CYS A 563 0.74 4.44 -12.67
CA CYS A 563 0.39 4.16 -11.27
C CYS A 563 -1.11 3.92 -11.08
N THR A 564 -1.96 4.58 -11.87
CA THR A 564 -3.43 4.42 -11.84
C THR A 564 -3.97 3.41 -12.86
N ALA A 565 -3.13 2.50 -13.36
CA ALA A 565 -3.59 1.44 -14.26
C ALA A 565 -4.69 0.57 -13.61
N GLU A 566 -5.71 0.22 -14.40
CA GLU A 566 -6.82 -0.64 -13.93
C GLU A 566 -6.31 -2.00 -13.46
N LYS A 567 -5.41 -2.60 -14.25
CA LYS A 567 -4.73 -3.83 -13.86
C LYS A 567 -3.63 -3.50 -12.86
N SER A 568 -3.76 -4.01 -11.65
CA SER A 568 -2.85 -3.72 -10.54
C SER A 568 -1.41 -4.20 -10.80
N SER A 569 -1.25 -5.39 -11.41
CA SER A 569 0.05 -5.94 -11.84
C SER A 569 0.77 -5.12 -12.95
N ALA A 570 0.09 -4.14 -13.56
CA ALA A 570 0.70 -3.25 -14.55
C ALA A 570 1.24 -1.95 -13.93
N ARG A 571 0.98 -1.73 -12.63
CA ARG A 571 1.49 -0.58 -11.88
C ARG A 571 2.97 -0.81 -11.56
N PRO A 572 3.81 0.24 -11.57
CA PRO A 572 5.23 0.10 -11.30
C PRO A 572 5.50 -0.13 -9.80
N SER A 573 6.68 -0.65 -9.49
CA SER A 573 7.18 -0.73 -8.12
C SER A 573 7.50 0.67 -7.55
N MET A 574 7.53 0.80 -6.22
CA MET A 574 7.93 2.07 -5.59
C MET A 574 9.41 2.40 -5.90
N THR A 575 10.29 1.39 -6.04
CA THR A 575 11.65 1.57 -6.55
C THR A 575 11.67 2.28 -7.91
N GLU A 576 10.88 1.82 -8.88
CA GLU A 576 10.81 2.44 -10.21
C GLU A 576 10.26 3.87 -10.15
N ILE A 577 9.25 4.10 -9.32
CA ILE A 577 8.66 5.43 -9.11
C ILE A 577 9.71 6.41 -8.56
N VAL A 578 10.41 6.03 -7.49
CA VAL A 578 11.47 6.85 -6.86
C VAL A 578 12.58 7.15 -7.87
N PHE A 579 12.99 6.17 -8.67
CA PHE A 579 14.00 6.35 -9.71
C PHE A 579 13.58 7.41 -10.74
N ASN A 580 12.35 7.32 -11.26
CA ASN A 580 11.83 8.29 -12.24
C ASN A 580 11.71 9.71 -11.65
N LEU A 581 11.21 9.84 -10.43
CA LEU A 581 11.06 11.15 -9.76
C LEU A 581 12.42 11.77 -9.40
N SER A 582 13.40 10.95 -9.03
CA SER A 582 14.77 11.42 -8.75
C SER A 582 15.43 12.04 -9.99
N PHE A 583 15.22 11.43 -11.16
CA PHE A 583 15.71 11.98 -12.42
C PHE A 583 15.03 13.31 -12.76
N LEU A 584 13.71 13.40 -12.58
CA LEU A 584 12.96 14.63 -12.83
C LEU A 584 13.39 15.78 -11.91
N THR A 585 13.54 15.52 -10.62
CA THR A 585 13.95 16.55 -9.64
C THR A 585 15.38 17.06 -9.86
N GLN A 586 16.32 16.19 -10.24
CA GLN A 586 17.68 16.60 -10.59
C GLN A 586 17.70 17.54 -11.81
N SER A 587 16.94 17.19 -12.85
CA SER A 587 16.87 18.01 -14.08
C SER A 587 16.32 19.43 -13.83
N THR A 588 15.44 19.60 -12.84
CA THR A 588 14.94 20.93 -12.45
C THR A 588 15.95 21.74 -11.62
N SER A 589 16.76 21.07 -10.77
CA SER A 589 17.76 21.77 -9.94
C SER A 589 18.90 22.39 -10.74
N GLU A 590 19.35 21.73 -11.81
CA GLU A 590 20.38 22.26 -12.71
C GLU A 590 19.89 23.47 -13.53
N MET A 591 18.58 23.60 -13.73
CA MET A 591 17.97 24.74 -14.43
C MET A 591 17.84 25.95 -13.51
N ASP A 592 17.45 25.75 -12.24
CA ASP A 592 17.41 26.82 -11.25
C ASP A 592 18.80 27.42 -11.02
N GLU A 593 19.86 26.59 -10.89
CA GLU A 593 21.24 27.08 -10.72
C GLU A 593 21.77 27.86 -11.93
N ARG A 594 21.39 27.49 -13.16
CA ARG A 594 21.76 28.25 -14.37
C ARG A 594 21.04 29.59 -14.51
N SER A 595 19.89 29.77 -13.86
CA SER A 595 19.14 31.02 -13.88
C SER A 595 19.76 32.12 -12.99
N TRP A 596 20.61 31.75 -12.02
CA TRP A 596 21.29 32.66 -11.09
C TRP A 596 22.72 33.07 -11.49
N ALA A 597 23.20 32.64 -12.65
CA ALA A 597 24.48 33.13 -13.18
C ALA A 597 24.27 34.51 -13.84
N GLU A 598 24.57 35.60 -13.11
CA GLU A 598 24.56 36.95 -13.68
C GLU A 598 25.52 37.07 -14.88
N PRO A 599 25.17 37.83 -15.94
CA PRO A 599 26.07 38.10 -17.04
C PRO A 599 27.14 39.10 -16.60
N GLU A 600 28.41 38.75 -16.80
CA GLU A 600 29.54 39.68 -16.63
C GLU A 600 29.28 40.98 -17.40
N GLU A 601 29.13 42.08 -16.66
CA GLU A 601 29.06 43.43 -17.20
C GLU A 601 30.39 43.77 -17.90
N SER A 602 30.33 43.94 -19.22
CA SER A 602 31.44 44.42 -20.03
C SER A 602 31.80 45.86 -19.64
N LEU A 603 32.85 46.03 -18.84
CA LEU A 603 33.50 47.30 -18.57
C LEU A 603 34.03 47.93 -19.87
N ARG A 604 33.32 48.93 -20.39
CA ARG A 604 33.78 49.78 -21.50
C ARG A 604 35.01 50.58 -21.05
N HIS A 605 36.16 50.26 -21.64
CA HIS A 605 37.36 51.11 -21.62
C HIS A 605 37.04 52.45 -22.31
N VAL A 606 37.11 53.55 -21.57
CA VAL A 606 37.19 54.91 -22.12
C VAL A 606 38.67 55.30 -22.15
N SER A 607 39.23 55.46 -23.35
CA SER A 607 40.58 55.98 -23.56
C SER A 607 40.65 57.49 -23.32
N PRO A 608 41.76 58.02 -22.76
CA PRO A 608 41.93 59.46 -22.58
C PRO A 608 42.41 60.15 -23.87
N VAL A 609 41.78 61.29 -24.18
CA VAL A 609 42.20 62.21 -25.23
C VAL A 609 43.44 62.98 -24.75
N VAL A 610 44.55 62.86 -25.50
CA VAL A 610 45.74 63.70 -25.33
C VAL A 610 45.57 64.95 -26.19
N GLY A 611 45.60 66.12 -25.54
CA GLY A 611 45.66 67.41 -26.22
C GLY A 611 47.07 67.70 -26.77
N ARG A 612 47.10 68.16 -28.02
CA ARG A 612 48.06 69.15 -28.52
C ARG A 612 47.32 70.11 -29.43
#